data_AF-A0A4Y7S4S8-F1
#
_entry.id   AF-A0A4Y7S4S8-F1
#
_cell.length_a   1.000
_cell.length_b   1.000
_cell.length_c   1.000
_cell.angle_alpha   90.00
_cell.angle_beta   90.00
_cell.angle_gamma   90.00
#
_symmetry.space_group_name_H-M   'P 1'
#
loop_
_entity.id
_entity.type
_entity.pdbx_description
1 polymer ?
#
loop_
_entity_poly.entity_id
_entity_poly.type
_entity_poly.pdbx_seq_one_letter_code
_entity_poly.pdbx_strand_id
1 'polypeptide(L)'
;MKIKIAILLVALFTVIAYVTGAMALESKDQSLKIDNGEGELKVFVGQPSDKESMDLYKNKRIDVLKNQSSAEGSKIMEALVVYDKYLTLKEASTFVAKNDINVKNMWIAEPGVQGGGITRVNNNDLSSAYSTWINEFLDYSEQKIAEDKANDITKSHYKAVQEGDFKIYALLVSAPLDLLENLTNESNVWLVDLHYHSDAEKLASQKGYKVKYIDVPEKPNQVEN
;
A
#
# COMPACT_ATOMS: atom_id res chain seq x y z
N MET A 1 -39.86 -33.63 31.28
CA MET A 1 -40.03 -33.13 29.90
C MET A 1 -39.61 -31.66 29.74
N LYS A 2 -39.86 -30.77 30.73
CA LYS A 2 -39.56 -29.33 30.65
C LYS A 2 -38.06 -28.95 30.63
N ILE A 3 -37.17 -29.79 31.16
CA ILE A 3 -35.72 -29.49 31.25
C ILE A 3 -34.98 -29.70 29.92
N LYS A 4 -35.43 -30.64 29.06
CA LYS A 4 -34.79 -30.92 27.77
C LYS A 4 -35.03 -29.81 26.72
N ILE A 5 -36.12 -29.04 26.86
CA ILE A 5 -36.44 -27.91 25.97
C ILE A 5 -35.59 -26.67 26.30
N ALA A 6 -35.26 -26.47 27.59
CA ALA A 6 -34.42 -25.34 28.02
C ALA A 6 -32.96 -25.47 27.52
N ILE A 7 -32.40 -26.68 27.53
CA ILE A 7 -31.03 -26.94 27.03
C ILE A 7 -30.95 -26.76 25.51
N LEU A 8 -32.01 -27.12 24.78
CA LEU A 8 -32.07 -26.93 23.32
C LEU A 8 -32.13 -25.44 22.95
N LEU A 9 -32.84 -24.62 23.72
CA LEU A 9 -32.94 -23.18 23.50
C LEU A 9 -31.64 -22.43 23.80
N VAL A 10 -30.90 -22.82 24.85
CA VAL A 10 -29.59 -22.21 25.16
C VAL A 10 -28.55 -22.54 24.08
N ALA A 11 -28.56 -23.78 23.55
CA ALA A 11 -27.71 -24.16 22.42
C ALA A 11 -28.08 -23.44 21.11
N LEU A 12 -29.36 -23.16 20.88
CA LEU A 12 -29.81 -22.41 19.70
C LEU A 12 -29.42 -20.93 19.79
N PHE A 13 -29.47 -20.32 21.00
CA PHE A 13 -29.05 -18.93 21.21
C PHE A 13 -27.53 -18.74 21.09
N THR A 14 -26.71 -19.70 21.51
CA THR A 14 -25.24 -19.62 21.31
C THR A 14 -24.83 -19.82 19.86
N VAL A 15 -25.55 -20.64 19.08
CA VAL A 15 -25.29 -20.79 17.63
C VAL A 15 -25.72 -19.54 16.87
N ILE A 16 -26.86 -18.93 17.22
CA ILE A 16 -27.30 -17.68 16.57
C ILE A 16 -26.35 -16.52 16.91
N ALA A 17 -25.85 -16.40 18.14
CA ALA A 17 -24.85 -15.39 18.49
C ALA A 17 -23.51 -15.57 17.76
N TYR A 18 -23.11 -16.80 17.45
CA TYR A 18 -21.91 -17.08 16.64
C TYR A 18 -22.10 -16.72 15.16
N VAL A 19 -23.30 -16.89 14.63
CA VAL A 19 -23.61 -16.59 13.22
C VAL A 19 -23.90 -15.10 13.00
N THR A 20 -24.52 -14.40 13.96
CA THR A 20 -24.73 -12.94 13.85
C THR A 20 -23.50 -12.13 14.20
N GLY A 21 -22.61 -12.61 15.08
CA GLY A 21 -21.30 -12.01 15.32
C GLY A 21 -20.35 -12.06 14.12
N ALA A 22 -20.60 -12.94 13.15
CA ALA A 22 -19.86 -13.00 11.89
C ALA A 22 -20.32 -11.96 10.86
N MET A 23 -21.52 -11.38 11.01
CA MET A 23 -22.13 -10.50 10.01
C MET A 23 -22.06 -9.00 10.35
N ALA A 24 -21.44 -8.62 11.48
CA ALA A 24 -21.39 -7.22 11.92
C ALA A 24 -19.99 -6.73 12.33
N LEU A 25 -18.92 -7.34 11.79
CA LEU A 25 -17.60 -6.71 11.76
C LEU A 25 -17.44 -5.94 10.44
N GLU A 26 -18.30 -4.94 10.22
CA GLU A 26 -17.82 -3.77 9.48
C GLU A 26 -16.67 -3.23 10.32
N SER A 27 -15.44 -3.42 9.88
CA SER A 27 -14.30 -2.83 10.54
C SER A 27 -14.56 -1.33 10.63
N LYS A 28 -14.57 -0.80 11.86
CA LYS A 28 -14.62 0.66 12.07
C LYS A 28 -13.47 1.38 11.39
N ASP A 29 -12.45 0.61 11.03
CA ASP A 29 -11.31 0.99 10.21
C ASP A 29 -11.62 0.76 8.72
N GLN A 30 -11.77 1.84 7.95
CA GLN A 30 -11.99 1.74 6.50
C GLN A 30 -10.71 1.39 5.72
N SER A 31 -9.55 1.33 6.39
CA SER A 31 -8.35 0.71 5.81
C SER A 31 -8.53 -0.80 5.63
N LEU A 32 -9.51 -1.42 6.29
CA LEU A 32 -9.88 -2.81 6.13
C LEU A 32 -11.23 -2.93 5.40
N LYS A 33 -11.28 -3.76 4.35
CA LYS A 33 -12.49 -4.16 3.65
C LYS A 33 -12.57 -5.67 3.59
N ILE A 34 -13.73 -6.22 3.94
CA ILE A 34 -14.00 -7.66 3.88
C ILE A 34 -14.68 -7.98 2.56
N ASP A 35 -14.08 -8.85 1.75
CA ASP A 35 -14.70 -9.39 0.55
C ASP A 35 -15.27 -10.79 0.83
N ASN A 36 -16.54 -10.82 1.23
CA ASN A 36 -17.24 -12.03 1.64
C ASN A 36 -17.39 -13.06 0.51
N GLY A 37 -17.21 -12.67 -0.76
CA GLY A 37 -17.36 -13.56 -1.91
C GLY A 37 -16.15 -14.45 -2.18
N GLU A 38 -14.95 -13.98 -1.81
CA GLU A 38 -13.68 -14.62 -2.20
C GLU A 38 -12.86 -15.15 -1.01
N GLY A 39 -13.32 -14.92 0.23
CA GLY A 39 -12.57 -15.30 1.43
C GLY A 39 -11.29 -14.47 1.61
N GLU A 40 -11.32 -13.20 1.19
CA GLU A 40 -10.21 -12.26 1.29
C GLU A 40 -10.55 -11.07 2.21
N LEU A 41 -9.56 -10.64 2.99
CA LEU A 41 -9.55 -9.38 3.72
C LEU A 41 -8.60 -8.41 3.03
N LYS A 42 -9.13 -7.34 2.45
CA LYS A 42 -8.37 -6.31 1.74
C LYS A 42 -7.95 -5.23 2.74
N VAL A 43 -6.65 -4.97 2.85
CA VAL A 43 -6.09 -3.92 3.69
C VAL A 43 -5.43 -2.88 2.79
N PHE A 44 -5.83 -1.62 2.91
CA PHE A 44 -5.24 -0.49 2.19
C PHE A 44 -4.05 0.06 2.96
N VAL A 45 -2.94 0.27 2.26
CA VAL A 45 -1.63 0.64 2.82
C VAL A 45 -1.17 1.94 2.16
N GLY A 46 -0.66 2.90 2.93
CA GLY A 46 -0.12 4.17 2.43
C GLY A 46 -1.06 5.37 2.47
N GLN A 47 -2.30 5.19 2.94
CA GLN A 47 -3.27 6.28 3.16
C GLN A 47 -4.29 5.91 4.27
N PRO A 48 -4.78 6.90 5.03
CA PRO A 48 -5.77 6.70 6.08
C PRO A 48 -7.14 6.38 5.50
N SER A 49 -8.02 5.92 6.39
CA SER A 49 -9.47 5.97 6.12
C SER A 49 -9.99 7.41 6.09
N ASP A 50 -11.16 7.65 5.49
CA ASP A 50 -11.81 8.98 5.41
C ASP A 50 -12.08 9.62 6.78
N LYS A 51 -11.97 8.85 7.87
CA LYS A 51 -12.27 9.25 9.25
C LYS A 51 -11.02 9.55 10.08
N GLU A 52 -9.83 9.38 9.53
CA GLU A 52 -8.55 9.52 10.24
C GLU A 52 -7.66 10.58 9.59
N SER A 53 -7.00 11.40 10.40
CA SER A 53 -6.00 12.33 9.88
C SER A 53 -4.74 11.58 9.47
N MET A 54 -4.06 12.10 8.45
CA MET A 54 -2.85 11.50 7.92
C MET A 54 -1.74 11.36 8.98
N ASP A 55 -1.57 12.35 9.86
CA ASP A 55 -0.59 12.29 10.95
C ASP A 55 -0.89 11.19 11.97
N LEU A 56 -2.18 11.00 12.31
CA LEU A 56 -2.58 9.97 13.25
C LEU A 56 -2.34 8.58 12.66
N TYR A 57 -2.69 8.39 11.39
CA TYR A 57 -2.40 7.17 10.65
C TYR A 57 -0.91 6.88 10.64
N LYS A 58 -0.09 7.83 10.17
CA LYS A 58 1.37 7.71 10.14
C LYS A 58 1.95 7.27 11.49
N ASN A 59 1.57 7.94 12.58
CA ASN A 59 2.07 7.60 13.91
C ASN A 59 1.70 6.18 14.33
N LYS A 60 0.45 5.75 14.10
CA LYS A 60 0.02 4.38 14.38
C LYS A 60 0.80 3.35 13.56
N ARG A 61 1.02 3.61 12.27
CA ARG A 61 1.76 2.70 11.38
C ARG A 61 3.25 2.59 11.78
N ILE A 62 3.86 3.70 12.19
CA ILE A 62 5.21 3.70 12.76
C ILE A 62 5.26 2.89 14.06
N ASP A 63 4.28 3.04 14.96
CA ASP A 63 4.23 2.25 16.20
C ASP A 63 4.07 0.75 15.92
N VAL A 64 3.25 0.38 14.93
CA VAL A 64 3.14 -1.01 14.47
C VAL A 64 4.51 -1.54 14.01
N LEU A 65 5.21 -0.79 13.16
CA LEU A 65 6.54 -1.18 12.67
C LEU A 65 7.53 -1.37 13.82
N LYS A 66 7.62 -0.41 14.74
CA LYS A 66 8.51 -0.49 15.92
C LYS A 66 8.22 -1.70 16.80
N ASN A 67 6.94 -1.98 17.04
CA ASN A 67 6.51 -3.12 17.84
C ASN A 67 6.86 -4.45 17.16
N GLN A 68 6.68 -4.57 15.85
CA GLN A 68 7.06 -5.77 15.10
C GLN A 68 8.59 -5.93 15.06
N SER A 69 9.32 -4.84 14.81
CA SER A 69 10.78 -4.79 14.79
C SER A 69 11.40 -5.25 16.11
N SER A 70 10.94 -4.68 17.24
CA SER A 70 11.39 -5.08 18.59
C SER A 70 11.16 -6.55 18.92
N ALA A 71 10.14 -7.19 18.31
CA ALA A 71 9.81 -8.58 18.55
C ALA A 71 10.54 -9.55 17.61
N GLU A 72 10.67 -9.19 16.33
CA GLU A 72 11.12 -10.09 15.26
C GLU A 72 12.03 -9.36 14.24
N GLY A 73 12.96 -8.53 14.69
CA GLY A 73 13.77 -7.61 13.86
C GLY A 73 14.39 -8.20 12.58
N SER A 74 14.84 -9.46 12.61
CA SER A 74 15.41 -10.14 11.44
C SER A 74 14.39 -10.68 10.43
N LYS A 75 13.10 -10.68 10.76
CA LYS A 75 12.03 -11.19 9.89
C LYS A 75 11.89 -10.28 8.68
N ILE A 76 11.93 -10.90 7.50
CA ILE A 76 11.70 -10.20 6.24
C ILE A 76 10.20 -9.93 6.10
N MET A 77 9.83 -8.67 5.90
CA MET A 77 8.46 -8.26 5.58
C MET A 77 8.43 -7.30 4.40
N GLU A 78 7.25 -7.15 3.79
CA GLU A 78 7.00 -6.12 2.79
C GLU A 78 6.53 -4.83 3.48
N ALA A 79 6.98 -3.69 2.98
CA ALA A 79 6.49 -2.39 3.41
C ALA A 79 6.47 -1.40 2.25
N LEU A 80 5.47 -0.52 2.26
CA LEU A 80 5.36 0.61 1.37
C LEU A 80 6.13 1.79 1.96
N VAL A 81 7.22 2.18 1.31
CA VAL A 81 8.00 3.37 1.63
C VAL A 81 7.46 4.51 0.79
N VAL A 82 6.87 5.51 1.46
CA VAL A 82 6.34 6.72 0.84
C VAL A 82 7.30 7.87 1.12
N TYR A 83 7.71 8.57 0.07
CA TYR A 83 8.64 9.69 0.17
C TYR A 83 7.92 10.99 0.55
N ASP A 84 8.64 11.89 1.22
CA ASP A 84 8.14 13.23 1.55
C ASP A 84 8.13 14.19 0.35
N LYS A 85 8.89 13.85 -0.69
CA LYS A 85 9.04 14.58 -1.95
C LYS A 85 9.20 13.63 -3.11
N TYR A 86 9.01 14.15 -4.31
CA TYR A 86 9.28 13.41 -5.54
C TYR A 86 10.78 13.24 -5.75
N LEU A 87 11.22 12.00 -5.97
CA LEU A 87 12.61 11.66 -6.25
C LEU A 87 12.82 11.41 -7.75
N THR A 88 13.95 11.86 -8.25
CA THR A 88 14.48 11.39 -9.53
C THR A 88 14.86 9.91 -9.44
N LEU A 89 14.96 9.25 -10.60
CA LEU A 89 15.46 7.87 -10.69
C LEU A 89 16.82 7.71 -9.98
N LYS A 90 17.73 8.67 -10.17
CA LYS A 90 19.06 8.65 -9.54
C LYS A 90 18.98 8.71 -8.02
N GLU A 91 18.14 9.57 -7.46
CA GLU A 91 17.94 9.69 -6.01
C GLU A 91 17.33 8.41 -5.43
N ALA A 92 16.29 7.87 -6.08
CA ALA A 92 15.67 6.62 -5.65
C ALA A 92 16.65 5.44 -5.72
N SER A 93 17.44 5.31 -6.80
CA SER A 93 18.48 4.27 -6.89
C SER A 93 19.56 4.44 -5.83
N THR A 94 19.95 5.68 -5.51
CA THR A 94 20.92 5.95 -4.43
C THR A 94 20.35 5.57 -3.06
N PHE A 95 19.08 5.89 -2.81
CA PHE A 95 18.37 5.48 -1.58
C PHE A 95 18.33 3.95 -1.44
N VAL A 96 17.98 3.24 -2.51
CA VAL A 96 17.91 1.76 -2.52
C VAL A 96 19.30 1.15 -2.27
N ALA A 97 20.33 1.63 -2.96
CA ALA A 97 21.70 1.13 -2.80
C ALA A 97 22.28 1.42 -1.42
N LYS A 98 22.02 2.62 -0.86
CA LYS A 98 22.47 3.01 0.49
C LYS A 98 21.88 2.10 1.56
N ASN A 99 20.62 1.73 1.43
CA ASN A 99 19.87 1.01 2.45
C ASN A 99 19.83 -0.52 2.25
N ASP A 100 20.41 -1.05 1.18
CA ASP A 100 20.43 -2.50 0.87
C ASP A 100 19.03 -3.16 0.94
N ILE A 101 18.05 -2.53 0.29
CA ILE A 101 16.65 -2.99 0.25
C ILE A 101 16.30 -3.59 -1.10
N ASN A 102 15.42 -4.59 -1.11
CA ASN A 102 14.90 -5.19 -2.32
C ASN A 102 13.56 -4.56 -2.73
N VAL A 103 13.51 -3.91 -3.88
CA VAL A 103 12.33 -3.22 -4.41
C VAL A 103 11.50 -4.15 -5.29
N LYS A 104 10.19 -4.17 -5.08
CA LYS A 104 9.21 -4.97 -5.82
C LYS A 104 8.38 -4.13 -6.80
N ASN A 105 7.90 -2.98 -6.34
CA ASN A 105 7.11 -2.05 -7.16
C ASN A 105 7.58 -0.61 -6.93
N MET A 106 7.35 0.22 -7.93
CA MET A 106 7.69 1.64 -7.93
C MET A 106 6.51 2.45 -8.45
N TRP A 107 6.15 3.51 -7.72
CA TRP A 107 5.11 4.45 -8.08
C TRP A 107 5.72 5.71 -8.67
N ILE A 108 5.19 6.12 -9.83
CA ILE A 108 5.71 7.24 -10.62
C ILE A 108 4.55 8.19 -10.93
N ALA A 109 4.76 9.48 -10.80
CA ALA A 109 3.79 10.48 -11.23
C ALA A 109 4.47 11.79 -11.62
N GLU A 110 3.78 12.58 -12.42
CA GLU A 110 4.08 14.00 -12.58
C GLU A 110 3.74 14.72 -11.27
N PRO A 111 4.68 15.49 -10.69
CA PRO A 111 4.40 16.32 -9.53
C PRO A 111 3.20 17.25 -9.78
N GLY A 112 2.24 17.27 -8.84
CA GLY A 112 1.12 18.24 -8.86
C GLY A 112 -0.08 17.84 -9.68
N VAL A 113 0.05 16.77 -10.46
CA VAL A 113 -0.97 16.34 -11.40
C VAL A 113 -1.63 15.05 -10.89
N GLN A 114 -2.92 14.91 -11.19
CA GLN A 114 -3.67 13.70 -10.90
C GLN A 114 -3.24 12.54 -11.81
N GLY A 115 -3.31 11.32 -11.30
CA GLY A 115 -2.88 10.12 -12.04
C GLY A 115 -1.39 9.82 -11.90
N GLY A 116 -1.00 8.62 -12.31
CA GLY A 116 0.35 8.10 -12.12
C GLY A 116 0.44 6.68 -12.66
N GLY A 117 1.63 6.12 -12.59
CA GLY A 117 1.94 4.77 -12.98
C GLY A 117 2.50 3.96 -11.83
N ILE A 118 2.37 2.65 -11.97
CA ILE A 118 3.04 1.67 -11.12
C ILE A 118 3.78 0.74 -12.06
N THR A 119 5.04 0.45 -11.75
CA THR A 119 5.84 -0.52 -12.49
C THR A 119 6.46 -1.53 -11.54
N ARG A 120 6.56 -2.78 -12.00
CA ARG A 120 7.23 -3.85 -11.26
C ARG A 120 8.73 -3.73 -11.46
N VAL A 121 9.46 -3.80 -10.36
CA VAL A 121 10.93 -3.84 -10.35
C VAL A 121 11.38 -5.29 -10.29
N ASN A 122 12.18 -5.70 -11.27
CA ASN A 122 12.77 -7.04 -11.31
C ASN A 122 14.28 -6.92 -11.06
N ASN A 123 14.83 -7.85 -10.27
CA ASN A 123 16.26 -7.89 -9.92
C ASN A 123 16.79 -6.58 -9.31
N ASN A 124 15.93 -5.83 -8.60
CA ASN A 124 16.25 -4.52 -8.04
C ASN A 124 16.71 -3.46 -9.06
N ASP A 125 16.42 -3.65 -10.36
CA ASP A 125 16.80 -2.72 -11.42
C ASP A 125 15.72 -1.66 -11.65
N LEU A 126 15.81 -0.56 -10.88
CA LEU A 126 14.90 0.57 -11.00
C LEU A 126 15.03 1.25 -12.37
N SER A 127 16.23 1.26 -12.96
CA SER A 127 16.45 1.95 -14.24
C SER A 127 15.71 1.25 -15.36
N SER A 128 15.83 -0.08 -15.46
CA SER A 128 15.08 -0.85 -16.45
C SER A 128 13.58 -0.73 -16.21
N ALA A 129 13.11 -0.84 -14.97
CA ALA A 129 11.68 -0.74 -14.65
C ALA A 129 11.10 0.64 -15.02
N TYR A 130 11.85 1.72 -14.75
CA TYR A 130 11.49 3.09 -15.08
C TYR A 130 11.42 3.28 -16.60
N SER A 131 12.49 2.89 -17.34
CA SER A 131 12.54 3.03 -18.79
C SER A 131 11.46 2.20 -19.50
N THR A 132 11.18 0.98 -19.04
CA THR A 132 10.09 0.17 -19.58
C THR A 132 8.75 0.88 -19.41
N TRP A 133 8.46 1.40 -18.22
CA TRP A 133 7.21 2.11 -17.96
C TRP A 133 7.07 3.37 -18.84
N ILE A 134 8.14 4.16 -18.97
CA ILE A 134 8.18 5.34 -19.82
C ILE A 134 7.86 4.97 -21.27
N ASN A 135 8.54 3.96 -21.82
CA ASN A 135 8.36 3.54 -23.21
C ASN A 135 6.95 3.00 -23.45
N GLU A 136 6.43 2.13 -22.57
CA GLU A 136 5.07 1.59 -22.69
C GLU A 136 4.00 2.70 -22.62
N PHE A 137 4.22 3.72 -21.77
CA PHE A 137 3.31 4.86 -21.68
C PHE A 137 3.37 5.75 -22.92
N LEU A 138 4.57 6.00 -23.46
CA LEU A 138 4.75 6.76 -24.71
C LEU A 138 4.09 6.02 -25.88
N ASP A 139 4.36 4.73 -26.07
CA ASP A 139 3.78 3.90 -27.13
C ASP A 139 2.24 3.90 -27.05
N TYR A 140 1.69 3.70 -25.84
CA TYR A 140 0.25 3.79 -25.61
C TYR A 140 -0.32 5.15 -25.99
N SER A 141 0.34 6.23 -25.56
CA SER A 141 -0.14 7.59 -25.76
C SER A 141 -0.05 8.00 -27.23
N GLU A 142 1.03 7.65 -27.93
CA GLU A 142 1.18 7.85 -29.37
C GLU A 142 0.05 7.15 -30.14
N GLN A 143 -0.25 5.89 -29.80
CA GLN A 143 -1.37 5.18 -30.42
C GLN A 143 -2.71 5.90 -30.18
N LYS A 144 -2.98 6.35 -28.95
CA LYS A 144 -4.23 7.05 -28.63
C LYS A 144 -4.34 8.41 -29.31
N ILE A 145 -3.23 9.13 -29.45
CA ILE A 145 -3.18 10.41 -30.14
C ILE A 145 -3.43 10.22 -31.64
N ALA A 146 -2.77 9.24 -32.26
CA ALA A 146 -2.94 8.93 -33.68
C ALA A 146 -4.38 8.48 -34.02
N GLU A 147 -5.05 7.80 -33.09
CA GLU A 147 -6.45 7.38 -33.23
C GLU A 147 -7.48 8.47 -32.89
N ASP A 148 -7.06 9.68 -32.51
CA ASP A 148 -7.90 10.76 -31.96
C ASP A 148 -8.77 10.32 -30.76
N LYS A 149 -8.21 9.42 -29.94
CA LYS A 149 -8.84 8.88 -28.72
C LYS A 149 -8.15 9.33 -27.43
N ALA A 150 -7.07 10.09 -27.54
CA ALA A 150 -6.38 10.65 -26.37
C ALA A 150 -7.17 11.84 -25.82
N ASN A 151 -7.52 11.76 -24.52
CA ASN A 151 -8.05 12.90 -23.79
C ASN A 151 -6.92 13.90 -23.44
N ASP A 152 -7.28 15.07 -22.90
CA ASP A 152 -6.31 16.12 -22.58
C ASP A 152 -5.29 15.69 -21.52
N ILE A 153 -5.69 14.82 -20.57
CA ILE A 153 -4.78 14.29 -19.54
C ILE A 153 -3.71 13.41 -20.18
N THR A 154 -4.09 12.50 -21.08
CA THR A 154 -3.15 11.66 -21.82
C THR A 154 -2.18 12.50 -22.66
N LYS A 155 -2.68 13.53 -23.35
CA LYS A 155 -1.82 14.44 -24.14
C LYS A 155 -0.85 15.23 -23.26
N SER A 156 -1.31 15.71 -22.09
CA SER A 156 -0.48 16.43 -21.13
C SER A 156 0.61 15.54 -20.54
N HIS A 157 0.23 14.37 -20.02
CA HIS A 157 1.20 13.41 -19.45
C HIS A 157 2.18 12.90 -20.50
N TYR A 158 1.74 12.68 -21.76
CA TYR A 158 2.63 12.29 -22.85
C TYR A 158 3.78 13.30 -23.02
N LYS A 159 3.44 14.60 -23.04
CA LYS A 159 4.45 15.67 -23.11
C LYS A 159 5.36 15.68 -21.87
N ALA A 160 4.78 15.62 -20.67
CA ALA A 160 5.54 15.62 -19.41
C ALA A 160 6.51 14.42 -19.31
N VAL A 161 6.12 13.25 -19.81
CA VAL A 161 7.01 12.08 -19.89
C VAL A 161 8.18 12.32 -20.84
N GLN A 162 7.93 12.94 -22.01
CA GLN A 162 9.00 13.30 -22.95
C GLN A 162 9.96 14.35 -22.37
N GLU A 163 9.46 15.26 -21.54
CA GLU A 163 10.25 16.31 -20.88
C GLU A 163 10.99 15.80 -19.63
N GLY A 164 10.67 14.59 -19.16
CA GLY A 164 11.32 13.96 -18.01
C GLY A 164 10.77 14.41 -16.66
N ASP A 165 9.54 14.92 -16.62
CA ASP A 165 8.91 15.50 -15.43
C ASP A 165 8.30 14.46 -14.48
N PHE A 166 8.13 13.22 -14.95
CA PHE A 166 7.69 12.13 -14.10
C PHE A 166 8.78 11.76 -13.07
N LYS A 167 8.37 11.52 -11.83
CA LYS A 167 9.26 11.25 -10.70
C LYS A 167 8.68 10.16 -9.80
N ILE A 168 9.54 9.55 -9.01
CA ILE A 168 9.20 8.44 -8.11
C ILE A 168 8.74 9.02 -6.78
N TYR A 169 7.65 8.49 -6.22
CA TYR A 169 7.13 8.98 -4.94
C TYR A 169 6.87 7.89 -3.90
N ALA A 170 6.89 6.61 -4.29
CA ALA A 170 6.84 5.50 -3.35
C ALA A 170 7.50 4.24 -3.93
N LEU A 171 7.98 3.37 -3.05
CA LEU A 171 8.50 2.04 -3.36
C LEU A 171 7.86 1.00 -2.45
N LEU A 172 7.49 -0.15 -3.00
CA LEU A 172 7.20 -1.36 -2.22
C LEU A 172 8.50 -2.13 -2.08
N VAL A 173 8.94 -2.35 -0.86
CA VAL A 173 10.23 -2.98 -0.56
C VAL A 173 10.04 -4.21 0.31
N SER A 174 11.03 -5.09 0.30
CA SER A 174 11.10 -6.26 1.17
C SER A 174 12.46 -6.31 1.85
N ALA A 175 12.47 -6.30 3.18
CA ALA A 175 13.67 -6.20 4.01
C ALA A 175 13.41 -6.70 5.44
N PRO A 176 14.46 -6.93 6.26
CA PRO A 176 14.32 -7.16 7.69
C PRO A 176 13.59 -6.00 8.38
N LEU A 177 12.77 -6.29 9.39
CA LEU A 177 12.01 -5.29 10.14
C LEU A 177 12.90 -4.21 10.78
N ASP A 178 14.07 -4.57 11.32
CA ASP A 178 15.01 -3.58 11.88
C ASP A 178 15.48 -2.58 10.81
N LEU A 179 15.73 -3.08 9.60
CA LEU A 179 16.13 -2.23 8.47
C LEU A 179 14.97 -1.34 8.02
N LEU A 180 13.75 -1.88 7.94
CA LEU A 180 12.55 -1.10 7.62
C LEU A 180 12.28 -0.01 8.66
N GLU A 181 12.47 -0.30 9.95
CA GLU A 181 12.38 0.71 11.02
C GLU A 181 13.44 1.81 10.81
N ASN A 182 14.68 1.45 10.47
CA ASN A 182 15.74 2.43 10.21
C ASN A 182 15.41 3.39 9.06
N LEU A 183 14.67 2.93 8.04
CA LEU A 183 14.23 3.80 6.94
C LEU A 183 13.34 4.96 7.41
N THR A 184 12.66 4.85 8.55
CA THR A 184 11.85 5.94 9.11
C THR A 184 12.68 7.16 9.54
N ASN A 185 14.00 6.99 9.67
CA ASN A 185 14.94 8.06 10.00
C ASN A 185 15.57 8.71 8.76
N GLU A 186 15.31 8.19 7.56
CA GLU A 186 15.81 8.78 6.32
C GLU A 186 15.06 10.08 6.02
N SER A 187 15.81 11.15 5.71
CA SER A 187 15.26 12.51 5.63
C SER A 187 14.19 12.68 4.55
N ASN A 188 14.21 11.85 3.51
CA ASN A 188 13.28 11.88 2.40
C ASN A 188 12.11 10.88 2.56
N VAL A 189 12.05 10.14 3.66
CA VAL A 189 11.00 9.15 3.92
C VAL A 189 9.94 9.77 4.82
N TRP A 190 8.72 9.82 4.31
CA TRP A 190 7.60 10.31 5.09
C TRP A 190 6.90 9.19 5.87
N LEU A 191 6.77 8.01 5.29
CA LEU A 191 6.10 6.87 5.90
C LEU A 191 6.76 5.55 5.47
N VAL A 192 6.89 4.61 6.40
CA VAL A 192 7.17 3.20 6.12
C VAL A 192 5.99 2.41 6.64
N ASP A 193 5.16 1.93 5.73
CA ASP A 193 3.90 1.27 6.05
C ASP A 193 3.98 -0.22 5.79
N LEU A 194 4.06 -0.99 6.88
CA LEU A 194 4.23 -2.44 6.84
C LEU A 194 3.00 -3.12 6.22
N HIS A 195 3.20 -4.16 5.40
CA HIS A 195 2.13 -5.08 5.00
C HIS A 195 1.74 -5.99 6.17
N TYR A 196 1.17 -5.36 7.19
CA TYR A 196 0.74 -5.97 8.43
C TYR A 196 -0.37 -5.16 9.09
N HIS A 197 -1.47 -5.82 9.43
CA HIS A 197 -2.55 -5.22 10.20
C HIS A 197 -3.09 -6.22 11.23
N SER A 198 -2.78 -6.03 12.51
CA SER A 198 -3.02 -7.05 13.55
C SER A 198 -4.47 -7.55 13.59
N ASP A 199 -5.44 -6.67 13.40
CA ASP A 199 -6.86 -7.05 13.47
C ASP A 199 -7.31 -7.78 12.21
N ALA A 200 -6.71 -7.46 11.06
CA ALA A 200 -6.98 -8.17 9.80
C ALA A 200 -6.36 -9.56 9.85
N GLU A 201 -5.13 -9.68 10.36
CA GLU A 201 -4.43 -10.95 10.54
C GLU A 201 -5.18 -11.88 11.51
N LYS A 202 -5.64 -11.34 12.65
CA LYS A 202 -6.46 -12.10 13.61
C LYS A 202 -7.77 -12.56 12.99
N LEU A 203 -8.48 -11.66 12.30
CA LEU A 203 -9.75 -11.99 11.67
C LEU A 203 -9.57 -13.02 10.54
N ALA A 204 -8.52 -12.88 9.73
CA ALA A 204 -8.17 -13.82 8.68
C ALA A 204 -7.95 -15.22 9.25
N SER A 205 -7.14 -15.33 10.31
CA SER A 205 -6.88 -16.58 10.99
C SER A 205 -8.16 -17.21 11.58
N GLN A 206 -9.04 -16.41 12.19
CA GLN A 206 -10.30 -16.89 12.77
C GLN A 206 -11.31 -17.38 11.73
N LYS A 207 -11.33 -16.76 10.54
CA LYS A 207 -12.31 -17.04 9.47
C LYS A 207 -11.76 -17.94 8.38
N GLY A 208 -10.47 -18.26 8.40
CA GLY A 208 -9.80 -18.98 7.31
C GLY A 208 -9.67 -18.14 6.03
N TYR A 209 -9.64 -16.80 6.17
CA TYR A 209 -9.47 -15.88 5.04
C TYR A 209 -7.99 -15.62 4.77
N LYS A 210 -7.70 -15.06 3.60
CA LYS A 210 -6.37 -14.51 3.27
C LYS A 210 -6.38 -13.00 3.42
N VAL A 211 -5.32 -12.43 3.97
CA VAL A 211 -5.13 -10.97 3.93
C VAL A 211 -4.47 -10.59 2.60
N LYS A 212 -5.00 -9.56 1.96
CA LYS A 212 -4.48 -8.96 0.73
C LYS A 212 -4.22 -7.49 0.97
N TYR A 213 -2.95 -7.10 0.90
CA TYR A 213 -2.54 -5.71 1.02
C TYR A 213 -2.67 -5.01 -0.34
N ILE A 214 -3.24 -3.81 -0.34
CA ILE A 214 -3.46 -2.96 -1.50
C ILE A 214 -2.73 -1.65 -1.26
N ASP A 215 -1.65 -1.44 -2.01
CA ASP A 215 -0.85 -0.24 -1.92
C ASP A 215 -1.53 0.94 -2.61
N VAL A 216 -1.73 2.00 -1.85
CA VAL A 216 -2.31 3.27 -2.26
C VAL A 216 -1.50 4.39 -1.61
N PRO A 217 -0.23 4.58 -2.03
CA PRO A 217 0.64 5.58 -1.45
C PRO A 217 0.11 6.99 -1.71
N GLU A 218 0.09 7.79 -0.65
CA GLU A 218 -0.13 9.23 -0.77
C GLU A 218 0.98 9.86 -1.63
N LYS A 219 0.61 10.81 -2.48
CA LYS A 219 1.58 11.61 -3.23
C LYS A 219 2.11 12.75 -2.36
N PRO A 220 3.39 13.13 -2.50
CA PRO A 220 3.90 14.35 -1.89
C PRO A 220 3.05 15.56 -2.29
N ASN A 221 2.62 16.34 -1.31
CA ASN A 221 2.00 17.64 -1.58
C ASN A 221 3.07 18.56 -2.20
N GLN A 222 2.82 19.09 -3.40
CA GLN A 222 3.70 20.05 -4.06
C GLN A 222 3.71 21.44 -3.40
N VAL A 223 3.87 21.52 -2.09
CA VAL A 223 4.13 22.82 -1.46
C VAL A 223 5.64 22.98 -1.33
N GLU A 224 6.32 23.11 -2.47
CA GLU A 224 7.60 23.80 -2.49
C GLU A 224 7.30 25.28 -2.23
N ASN A 225 7.74 25.78 -1.07
CA ASN A 225 7.88 27.21 -0.82
C ASN A 225 9.12 27.76 -1.52
#